data_AF-A0A212F337-F1
#
_entry.id   AF-A0A212F337-F1
#
_cell.length_a   1.000
_cell.length_b   1.000
_cell.length_c   1.000
_cell.angle_alpha   90.00
_cell.angle_beta   90.00
_cell.angle_gamma   90.00
#
_symmetry.space_group_name_H-M   'P 1'
#
loop_
_entity.id
_entity.type
_entity.pdbx_description
1 polymer ?
#
loop_
_entity_poly.entity_id
_entity_poly.type
_entity_poly.pdbx_seq_one_letter_code
_entity_poly.pdbx_strand_id
1 'polypeptide(L)' 'MCGLEAEWLLKSVSESDIELFEDNPEEYVRRDIEGSDVETRRRAACDLVRALATHYEDKMMAIFGQYVEVSIVSQ' A
#
# COMPACT_ATOMS: atom_id res chain seq x y z
N MET A 1 27.54 -3.36 7.05
CA MET A 1 26.61 -2.78 6.07
C MET A 1 25.19 -3.23 6.43
N CYS A 2 24.65 -2.75 7.55
CA CYS A 2 23.23 -2.80 7.84
C CYS A 2 22.80 -1.35 7.91
N GLY A 3 22.06 -0.85 6.92
CA GLY A 3 21.69 0.56 6.92
C GLY A 3 20.99 1.11 5.68
N LEU A 4 20.50 0.27 4.75
CA LEU A 4 19.81 0.78 3.54
C LEU A 4 18.57 -0.04 3.13
N GLU A 5 18.00 -0.87 4.00
CA GLU A 5 16.86 -1.74 3.61
C GLU A 5 15.54 -1.43 4.33
N ALA A 6 15.44 -0.27 5.01
CA ALA A 6 14.17 0.26 5.50
C ALA A 6 13.59 1.39 4.62
N GLU A 7 14.29 1.79 3.54
CA GLU A 7 13.83 2.85 2.62
C GLU A 7 12.64 2.43 1.75
N TRP A 8 12.45 1.12 1.54
CA TRP A 8 11.47 0.61 0.58
C TRP A 8 10.02 0.63 1.11
N LEU A 9 9.81 0.39 2.40
CA LEU A 9 8.47 0.42 3.00
C LEU A 9 7.93 1.86 3.13
N LEU A 10 8.82 2.82 3.39
CA LEU A 10 8.50 4.24 3.45
C LEU A 10 8.10 4.82 2.07
N LYS A 11 8.44 4.16 0.95
CA LYS A 11 8.18 4.67 -0.42
C LYS A 11 6.75 4.42 -0.93
N SER A 12 5.96 3.60 -0.22
CA SER A 12 4.57 3.31 -0.61
C SER A 12 3.56 4.33 -0.07
N VAL A 13 3.92 5.00 1.03
CA VAL A 13 3.17 6.08 1.68
C VAL A 13 3.82 7.40 1.26
N SER A 14 3.03 8.41 0.90
CA SER A 14 3.59 9.70 0.47
C SER A 14 4.26 10.40 1.66
N GLU A 15 5.32 11.18 1.42
CA GLU A 15 5.92 12.04 2.47
C GLU A 15 4.85 12.96 3.09
N SER A 16 3.88 13.43 2.30
CA SER A 16 2.72 14.21 2.78
C SER A 16 1.82 13.45 3.75
N ASP A 17 1.71 12.13 3.59
CA ASP A 17 0.88 11.29 4.46
C ASP A 17 1.60 11.07 5.80
N ILE A 18 2.93 11.02 5.77
CA ILE A 18 3.78 10.92 6.97
C ILE A 18 3.73 12.23 7.76
N GLU A 19 3.93 13.38 7.10
CA GLU A 19 3.83 14.70 7.74
C GLU A 19 2.45 14.91 8.38
N LEU A 20 1.36 14.52 7.69
CA LEU A 20 0.02 14.63 8.25
C LEU A 20 -0.18 13.76 9.49
N PHE A 21 0.37 12.54 9.48
CA PHE A 21 0.32 11.65 10.64
C PHE A 21 1.10 12.22 11.83
N GLU A 22 2.26 12.83 11.59
CA GLU A 22 3.10 13.43 12.63
C GLU A 22 2.50 14.73 13.19
N ASP A 23 1.99 15.62 12.34
CA ASP A 23 1.48 16.94 12.74
C ASP A 23 0.01 16.91 13.21
N ASN A 24 -0.82 16.02 12.66
CA ASN A 24 -2.24 15.94 12.98
C ASN A 24 -2.82 14.52 12.79
N PRO A 25 -2.52 13.59 13.71
CA PRO A 25 -2.91 12.18 13.59
C PRO A 25 -4.44 11.98 13.59
N GLU A 26 -5.21 12.88 14.22
CA GLU A 26 -6.68 12.80 14.23
C GLU A 26 -7.27 13.01 12.83
N GLU A 27 -6.76 13.98 12.07
CA GLU A 27 -7.16 14.18 10.67
C GLU A 27 -6.66 13.07 9.75
N TYR A 28 -5.47 12.51 9.99
CA TYR A 28 -5.00 11.33 9.26
C TYR A 28 -5.98 10.15 9.39
N VAL A 29 -6.39 9.83 10.63
CA VAL A 29 -7.36 8.75 10.91
C VAL A 29 -8.73 9.09 10.30
N ARG A 30 -9.18 10.34 10.41
CA ARG A 30 -10.47 10.77 9.87
C ARG A 30 -10.50 10.66 8.34
N ARG A 31 -9.41 11.02 7.65
CA ARG A 31 -9.28 10.88 6.19
C ARG A 31 -9.27 9.43 5.72
N ASP A 32 -8.62 8.54 6.46
CA ASP A 32 -8.61 7.11 6.15
C ASP A 32 -10.01 6.48 6.33
N ILE A 33 -10.75 6.88 7.38
CA ILE A 33 -12.11 6.40 7.66
C ILE A 33 -13.15 6.97 6.69
N GLU A 34 -13.09 8.28 6.40
CA GLU A 34 -14.05 8.95 5.52
C GLU A 34 -13.80 8.66 4.03
N GLY A 35 -12.66 8.03 3.71
CA GLY A 35 -12.36 7.58 2.36
C GLY A 35 -12.12 8.71 1.39
N SER A 36 -11.74 9.92 1.83
CA SER A 36 -11.36 11.04 0.94
C SER A 36 -10.11 10.75 0.09
N ASP A 37 -9.48 9.60 0.33
CA ASP A 37 -8.36 8.98 -0.38
C ASP A 37 -8.73 8.40 -1.76
N VAL A 38 -9.89 8.75 -2.33
CA VAL A 38 -10.39 8.22 -3.63
C VAL A 38 -9.42 8.49 -4.80
N GLU A 39 -8.58 9.52 -4.70
CA GLU A 39 -7.61 9.88 -5.74
C GLU A 39 -6.16 9.43 -5.45
N THR A 40 -5.89 8.72 -4.35
CA THR A 40 -4.52 8.27 -4.09
C THR A 40 -4.13 7.14 -5.04
N ARG A 41 -2.87 7.18 -5.52
CA ARG A 41 -2.30 6.11 -6.36
C ARG A 41 -2.47 4.73 -5.74
N ARG A 42 -2.42 4.66 -4.40
CA ARG A 42 -2.68 3.45 -3.60
C ARG A 42 -4.10 2.93 -3.82
N ARG A 43 -5.12 3.79 -3.69
CA ARG A 43 -6.52 3.38 -3.83
C ARG A 43 -6.83 2.95 -5.27
N ALA A 44 -6.38 3.71 -6.27
CA ALA A 44 -6.53 3.36 -7.68
C ALA A 44 -5.87 2.01 -8.03
N ALA A 45 -4.67 1.75 -7.50
CA ALA A 45 -4.00 0.46 -7.68
C ALA A 45 -4.76 -0.69 -7.01
N CYS A 46 -5.23 -0.51 -5.78
CA CYS A 46 -6.03 -1.51 -5.07
C CYS A 46 -7.35 -1.82 -5.79
N ASP A 47 -8.03 -0.81 -6.31
CA ASP A 47 -9.30 -0.99 -7.03
C ASP A 47 -9.08 -1.70 -8.37
N LEU A 48 -7.99 -1.41 -9.08
CA LEU A 48 -7.57 -2.16 -10.27
C LEU A 48 -7.30 -3.64 -9.93
N VAL A 49 -6.54 -3.91 -8.87
CA VAL A 49 -6.26 -5.28 -8.42
C VAL A 49 -7.55 -6.01 -8.04
N ARG A 50 -8.48 -5.35 -7.35
CA ARG A 50 -9.79 -5.93 -6.98
C ARG A 50 -10.63 -6.26 -8.21
N ALA A 51 -10.67 -5.37 -9.19
CA ALA A 51 -11.38 -5.60 -10.45
C ALA A 51 -10.76 -6.78 -11.24
N LEU A 52 -9.44 -6.83 -11.34
CA LEU A 52 -8.74 -7.94 -12.00
C LEU A 52 -8.94 -9.27 -11.26
N ALA A 53 -8.92 -9.27 -9.94
CA ALA A 53 -9.16 -10.46 -9.12
C ALA A 53 -10.58 -11.03 -9.32
N THR A 54 -11.56 -10.17 -9.61
CA THR A 54 -12.94 -10.62 -9.89
C THR A 54 -13.05 -11.41 -11.20
N HIS A 55 -12.18 -11.14 -12.18
CA HIS A 55 -12.23 -11.78 -13.49
C HIS A 55 -11.12 -12.83 -13.72
N TYR A 56 -10.05 -12.77 -12.94
CA TYR A 56 -8.84 -13.57 -13.13
C TYR A 56 -8.29 -14.12 -11.80
N GLU A 57 -9.18 -14.54 -10.89
CA GLU A 57 -8.85 -14.96 -9.52
C GLU A 57 -7.63 -15.89 -9.43
N ASP A 58 -7.64 -17.03 -10.15
CA ASP A 58 -6.54 -18.01 -10.11
C ASP A 58 -5.18 -17.41 -10.53
N LYS A 59 -5.17 -16.58 -11.58
CA LYS A 59 -3.95 -15.93 -12.08
C LYS A 59 -3.46 -14.87 -11.10
N MET A 60 -4.38 -14.10 -10.53
CA MET A 60 -4.07 -13.07 -9.54
C MET A 60 -3.52 -13.70 -8.26
N MET A 61 -4.12 -14.78 -7.79
CA MET A 61 -3.64 -15.52 -6.61
C MET A 61 -2.24 -16.10 -6.84
N ALA A 62 -1.96 -16.69 -8.01
CA ALA A 62 -0.64 -17.23 -8.32
C ALA A 62 0.44 -16.14 -8.38
N ILE A 63 0.17 -15.03 -9.07
CA ILE A 63 1.15 -13.94 -9.26
C ILE A 63 1.40 -13.21 -7.94
N PHE A 64 0.35 -12.77 -7.25
CA PHE A 64 0.50 -12.02 -6.00
C PHE A 64 0.97 -12.91 -4.85
N GLY A 65 0.55 -14.17 -4.79
CA GLY A 65 1.01 -15.13 -3.78
C GLY A 65 2.53 -15.31 -3.82
N GLN A 66 3.09 -15.52 -5.02
CA GLN A 66 4.55 -15.61 -5.20
C GLN A 66 5.26 -14.32 -4.80
N TYR A 67 4.71 -13.16 -5.18
CA TYR A 67 5.30 -11.87 -4.82
C TYR A 67 5.32 -11.64 -3.30
N VAL A 68 4.22 -11.96 -2.61
CA VAL A 68 4.09 -11.83 -1.15
C VAL A 68 5.05 -12.78 -0.45
N GLU A 69 5.14 -14.04 -0.89
CA GLU A 69 6.08 -15.02 -0.33
C GLU A 69 7.52 -14.53 -0.41
N VAL A 70 7.95 -14.04 -1.59
CA VAL A 70 9.30 -13.46 -1.75
C VAL A 70 9.48 -12.22 -0.88
N SER A 71 8.47 -11.37 -0.77
CA SER A 71 8.55 -10.11 0.01
C SER A 71 8.63 -10.34 1.52
N ILE A 72 7.98 -11.39 2.04
CA ILE A 72 8.01 -11.74 3.47
C ILE A 72 9.31 -12.46 3.83
N VAL A 73 9.84 -13.29 2.93
CA VAL A 73 11.03 -14.11 3.21
C VAL A 73 12.34 -13.33 3.02
N SER A 74 12.30 -12.17 2.33
CA SER A 74 13.47 -11.33 2.06
C SER A 74 13.68 -10.19 3.07
N GLN A 75 12.97 -10.17 4.21
CA GLN A 75 13.17 -9.25 5.34
C GLN A 75 13.73 -9.98 6.56
#